data_AF-A0A7Y3NVJ5-F1
#
_entry.id   AF-A0A7Y3NVJ5-F1
#
_cell.length_a   1.000
_cell.length_b   1.000
_cell.length_c   1.000
_cell.angle_alpha   90.00
_cell.angle_beta   90.00
_cell.angle_gamma   90.00
#
_symmetry.space_group_name_H-M   'P 1'
#
loop_
_entity.id
_entity.type
_entity.pdbx_description
1 polymer ?
#
loop_
_entity_poly.entity_id
_entity_poly.type
_entity_poly.pdbx_seq_one_letter_code
_entity_poly.pdbx_strand_id
1 'polypeptide(L)'
;MRFKQYLNRGRTDGTGGLVWNSFGASQKIFAWAGLVALVAVGTPGPRLLGQSLSQLLNNAPTTQAPQSKLVPETQPGFDPLKVMYGRKDFKHRSGKVILSNGRVLRGRISTTVDTPFRIWISSIKRYRDIALLRVRRMDVKILAQREIRQWRYQQNGSDIKLYSGKTQPWFRFAYTFTLLHGEKITGTVVAPVFVQTSHHHYNLLLSKHLEGKIGEPVAEVVYVKHIILKVTPAILAARKKMTHQLPLVAWRTLR
;
A
#
# COMPACT_ATOMS: atom_id res chain seq x y z
N MET A 1 12.91 0.33 -9.46
CA MET A 1 12.63 1.79 -9.47
C MET A 1 12.18 2.25 -8.09
N ARG A 2 13.05 2.91 -7.31
CA ARG A 2 12.72 3.47 -5.98
C ARG A 2 12.24 4.91 -6.15
N PHE A 3 10.93 5.15 -6.17
CA PHE A 3 10.38 6.50 -6.04
C PHE A 3 10.51 6.94 -4.57
N LYS A 4 11.62 7.62 -4.23
CA LYS A 4 11.73 8.40 -3.00
C LYS A 4 10.83 9.62 -3.16
N GLN A 5 9.63 9.60 -2.59
CA GLN A 5 8.84 10.81 -2.47
C GLN A 5 9.44 11.70 -1.39
N TYR A 6 9.98 12.83 -1.83
CA TYR A 6 10.33 13.95 -0.97
C TYR A 6 9.04 14.65 -0.53
N LEU A 7 8.70 14.55 0.76
CA LEU A 7 7.98 15.64 1.41
C LEU A 7 8.94 16.83 1.42
N ASN A 8 8.77 17.73 0.44
CA ASN A 8 9.51 18.97 0.34
C ASN A 8 9.17 19.81 1.58
N ARG A 9 10.02 19.76 2.62
CA ARG A 9 9.91 20.66 3.77
C ARG A 9 10.36 22.03 3.29
N GLY A 10 9.40 22.90 3.00
CA GLY A 10 9.64 24.34 2.97
C GLY A 10 10.22 24.74 4.32
N ARG A 11 11.48 25.20 4.29
CA ARG A 11 12.17 25.86 5.37
C ARG A 11 11.32 27.07 5.78
N THR A 12 10.85 27.06 7.02
CA THR A 12 10.28 28.26 7.65
C THR A 12 11.32 28.71 8.65
N ASP A 13 11.84 29.90 8.42
CA ASP A 13 12.82 30.55 9.26
C ASP A 13 12.11 31.06 10.53
N GLY A 14 12.86 31.08 11.64
CA GLY A 14 12.68 32.11 12.65
C GLY A 14 11.84 31.77 13.88
N THR A 15 12.56 31.53 14.98
CA THR A 15 12.27 32.01 16.34
C THR A 15 11.04 31.48 17.09
N GLY A 16 11.29 30.65 18.11
CA GLY A 16 10.35 30.47 19.22
C GLY A 16 10.64 29.28 20.14
N GLY A 17 11.33 29.54 21.26
CA GLY A 17 11.05 28.93 22.58
C GLY A 17 11.31 27.44 22.79
N LEU A 18 12.49 27.11 23.33
CA LEU A 18 12.75 25.85 24.03
C LEU A 18 11.89 25.76 25.31
N VAL A 19 10.99 24.77 25.38
CA VAL A 19 10.39 24.31 26.64
C VAL A 19 10.69 22.82 26.76
N TRP A 20 11.62 22.50 27.65
CA TRP A 20 11.93 21.14 28.09
C TRP A 20 10.83 20.67 29.06
N ASN A 21 10.07 19.65 28.69
CA ASN A 21 9.23 18.91 29.64
C ASN A 21 9.76 17.49 29.78
N SER A 22 10.36 17.25 30.94
CA SER A 22 10.73 15.95 31.50
C SER A 22 9.48 15.10 31.76
N PHE A 23 9.40 13.92 31.12
CA PHE A 23 8.42 12.90 31.50
C PHE A 23 9.10 11.54 31.70
N GLY A 24 9.30 11.24 32.99
CA GLY A 24 8.91 9.99 33.65
C GLY A 24 9.24 8.67 32.95
N ALA A 25 10.40 8.12 33.29
CA ALA A 25 10.69 6.70 33.12
C ALA A 25 9.72 5.85 33.96
N SER A 26 8.97 4.95 33.33
CA SER A 26 8.26 3.87 34.01
C SER A 26 8.76 2.54 33.45
N GLN A 27 9.74 1.94 34.12
CA GLN A 27 10.13 0.56 33.88
C GLN A 27 9.03 -0.38 34.39
N LYS A 28 8.52 -1.25 33.52
CA LYS A 28 7.76 -2.42 33.94
C LYS A 28 8.54 -3.66 33.55
N ILE A 29 9.13 -4.26 34.58
CA ILE A 29 9.75 -5.57 34.59
C ILE A 29 8.63 -6.58 34.36
N PHE A 30 8.64 -7.28 33.22
CA PHE A 30 7.85 -8.48 33.02
C PHE A 30 8.78 -9.68 33.13
N ALA A 31 8.73 -10.33 34.29
CA ALA A 31 9.25 -11.67 34.49
C ALA A 31 8.35 -12.65 33.71
N TRP A 32 8.95 -13.42 32.80
CA TRP A 32 8.34 -14.62 32.24
C TRP A 32 9.19 -15.81 32.64
N ALA A 33 8.69 -16.54 33.63
CA ALA A 33 9.23 -17.80 34.06
C ALA A 33 8.68 -18.93 33.17
N GLY A 34 9.60 -19.78 32.71
CA GLY A 34 9.41 -21.23 32.56
C GLY A 34 8.42 -21.74 31.52
N LEU A 35 8.94 -22.45 30.51
CA LEU A 35 8.75 -23.91 30.47
C LEU A 35 9.82 -24.57 29.59
N VAL A 36 10.42 -25.61 30.16
CA VAL A 36 11.35 -26.57 29.57
C VAL A 36 10.54 -27.72 28.93
N ALA A 37 10.99 -28.20 27.76
CA ALA A 37 10.87 -29.57 27.21
C ALA A 37 11.07 -29.48 25.67
N LEU A 38 11.65 -30.41 24.93
CA LEU A 38 12.11 -31.78 25.18
C LEU A 38 13.21 -32.05 24.14
N VAL A 39 14.23 -32.82 24.53
CA VAL A 39 15.30 -33.34 23.67
C VAL A 39 14.71 -34.33 22.66
N ALA A 40 14.88 -34.08 21.36
CA ALA A 40 14.66 -35.09 20.31
C ALA A 40 15.95 -35.88 20.09
N VAL A 41 15.91 -37.15 20.47
CA VAL A 41 16.93 -38.17 20.26
C VAL A 41 17.15 -38.37 18.76
N GLY A 42 18.40 -38.24 18.32
CA GLY A 42 18.81 -38.46 16.95
C GLY A 42 18.73 -39.93 16.54
N THR A 43 18.09 -40.19 15.42
CA THR A 43 18.20 -41.45 14.68
C THR A 43 19.47 -41.43 13.82
N PRO A 44 20.38 -42.41 13.94
CA PRO A 44 21.53 -42.52 13.05
C PRO A 44 21.05 -42.94 11.65
N GLY A 45 21.21 -42.03 10.69
CA GLY A 45 20.99 -42.33 9.27
C GLY A 45 22.11 -43.22 8.70
N PRO A 46 21.82 -44.04 7.67
CA PRO A 46 22.79 -44.92 7.03
C PRO A 46 23.92 -44.10 6.39
N ARG A 47 25.16 -44.50 6.68
CA ARG A 47 26.38 -43.96 6.06
C ARG A 47 26.43 -44.38 4.60
N LEU A 48 26.21 -43.45 3.69
CA LEU A 48 26.51 -43.60 2.26
C LEU A 48 28.01 -43.37 2.04
N LEU A 49 28.80 -44.41 2.27
CA LEU A 49 30.19 -44.46 1.83
C LEU A 49 30.22 -45.02 0.40
N GLY A 50 30.81 -44.28 -0.53
CA GLY A 50 31.34 -44.88 -1.76
C GLY A 50 30.75 -44.43 -3.10
N GLN A 51 30.24 -43.20 -3.25
CA GLN A 51 30.05 -42.63 -4.59
C GLN A 51 31.21 -41.69 -4.91
N SER A 52 32.01 -42.06 -5.91
CA SER A 52 33.11 -41.24 -6.41
C SER A 52 32.56 -39.99 -7.10
N LEU A 53 33.27 -38.86 -6.95
CA LEU A 53 32.88 -37.56 -7.53
C LEU A 53 32.62 -37.65 -9.06
N SER A 54 33.30 -38.57 -9.72
CA SER A 54 33.17 -38.88 -11.15
C SER A 54 31.83 -39.55 -11.52
N GLN A 55 31.21 -40.32 -10.62
CA GLN A 55 29.88 -40.91 -10.86
C GLN A 55 28.73 -39.90 -10.71
N LEU A 56 28.92 -38.85 -9.88
CA LEU A 56 27.93 -37.77 -9.74
C LEU A 56 27.91 -36.81 -10.95
N LEU A 57 29.04 -36.62 -11.62
CA LEU A 57 29.14 -35.73 -12.78
C LEU A 57 28.57 -36.34 -14.08
N ASN A 58 28.57 -37.66 -14.21
CA ASN A 58 28.15 -38.33 -15.45
C ASN A 58 26.64 -38.67 -15.51
N ASN A 59 25.92 -38.57 -14.40
CA ASN A 59 24.48 -38.88 -14.33
C ASN A 59 23.59 -37.65 -14.30
N ALA A 60 24.09 -36.47 -14.70
CA ALA A 60 23.24 -35.30 -14.88
C ALA A 60 22.27 -35.59 -16.04
N PRO A 61 20.95 -35.75 -15.79
CA PRO A 61 20.00 -35.92 -16.88
C PRO A 61 20.05 -34.65 -17.72
N THR A 62 20.34 -34.80 -19.01
CA THR A 62 20.20 -33.75 -20.02
C THR A 62 18.74 -33.33 -20.03
N THR A 63 18.42 -32.37 -19.17
CA THR A 63 17.08 -31.81 -19.02
C THR A 63 16.84 -31.03 -20.30
N GLN A 64 16.21 -31.67 -21.27
CA GLN A 64 15.69 -31.00 -22.45
C GLN A 64 14.81 -29.86 -21.94
N ALA A 65 15.21 -28.63 -22.25
CA ALA A 65 14.49 -27.45 -21.87
C ALA A 65 13.04 -27.62 -22.35
N PRO A 66 12.03 -27.55 -21.45
CA PRO A 66 10.64 -27.61 -21.87
C PRO A 66 10.39 -26.46 -22.84
N GLN A 67 10.07 -26.81 -24.09
CA GLN A 67 9.59 -25.87 -25.09
C GLN A 67 8.42 -25.12 -24.46
N SER A 68 8.62 -23.82 -24.25
CA SER A 68 7.70 -22.96 -23.54
C SER A 68 6.38 -22.93 -24.29
N LYS A 69 5.43 -23.70 -23.77
CA LYS A 69 4.02 -23.71 -24.12
C LYS A 69 3.50 -22.30 -24.01
N LEU A 70 3.05 -21.79 -25.15
CA LEU A 70 2.32 -20.53 -25.41
C LEU A 70 1.85 -19.83 -24.13
N VAL A 71 2.46 -18.68 -23.87
CA VAL A 71 1.98 -17.66 -22.95
C VAL A 71 0.51 -17.39 -23.31
N PRO A 72 -0.47 -17.67 -22.43
CA PRO A 72 -1.81 -17.15 -22.63
C PRO A 72 -1.67 -15.63 -22.53
N GLU A 73 -1.74 -14.98 -23.68
CA GLU A 73 -1.87 -13.54 -23.80
C GLU A 73 -3.09 -13.15 -22.97
N THR A 74 -2.83 -12.66 -21.76
CA THR A 74 -3.84 -12.04 -20.92
C THR A 74 -4.17 -10.72 -21.60
N GLN A 75 -4.98 -10.78 -22.66
CA GLN A 75 -5.64 -9.61 -23.18
C GLN A 75 -6.47 -9.05 -22.03
N PRO A 76 -6.19 -7.82 -21.56
CA PRO A 76 -7.08 -7.18 -20.62
C PRO A 76 -8.42 -7.06 -21.34
N GLY A 77 -9.39 -7.90 -20.96
CA GLY A 77 -10.74 -7.87 -21.50
C GLY A 77 -11.19 -6.42 -21.54
N PHE A 78 -11.32 -5.89 -22.76
CA PHE A 78 -11.82 -4.56 -22.98
C PHE A 78 -13.29 -4.63 -22.62
N ASP A 79 -13.62 -4.19 -21.40
CA ASP A 79 -15.00 -4.09 -20.95
C ASP A 79 -15.72 -3.07 -21.84
N PRO A 80 -16.67 -3.49 -22.71
CA PRO A 80 -17.38 -2.58 -23.61
C PRO A 80 -18.30 -1.61 -22.85
N LEU A 81 -18.40 -1.75 -21.51
CA LEU A 81 -19.08 -0.82 -20.62
C LEU A 81 -18.13 0.18 -19.94
N LYS A 82 -16.87 0.28 -20.39
CA LYS A 82 -15.94 1.32 -19.94
C LYS A 82 -16.45 2.69 -20.41
N VAL A 83 -17.29 3.31 -19.58
CA VAL A 83 -17.68 4.72 -19.71
C VAL A 83 -16.40 5.54 -19.68
N MET A 84 -15.92 5.94 -20.85
CA MET A 84 -14.91 6.97 -20.98
C MET A 84 -15.51 8.22 -20.37
N TYR A 85 -14.94 8.71 -19.26
CA TYR A 85 -15.36 9.97 -18.66
C TYR A 85 -14.91 11.11 -19.57
N GLY A 86 -15.58 11.28 -20.71
CA GLY A 86 -15.46 12.45 -21.56
C GLY A 86 -16.07 13.64 -20.84
N ARG A 87 -15.27 14.37 -20.05
CA ARG A 87 -15.50 15.79 -19.73
C ARG A 87 -14.33 16.39 -18.97
N LYS A 88 -13.81 17.50 -19.52
CA LYS A 88 -12.68 18.32 -19.04
C LYS A 88 -12.82 18.85 -17.61
N ASP A 89 -14.00 18.75 -16.98
CA ASP A 89 -14.35 19.63 -15.86
C ASP A 89 -14.41 18.93 -14.49
N PHE A 90 -14.35 17.60 -14.44
CA PHE A 90 -14.49 16.83 -13.19
C PHE A 90 -13.18 16.18 -12.71
N LYS A 91 -12.02 16.75 -13.07
CA LYS A 91 -10.69 16.20 -12.75
C LYS A 91 -10.28 16.32 -11.29
N HIS A 92 -10.99 17.15 -10.52
CA HIS A 92 -10.68 17.42 -9.12
C HIS A 92 -11.96 17.58 -8.29
N ARG A 93 -11.85 17.34 -6.99
CA ARG A 93 -12.92 17.55 -6.03
C ARG A 93 -12.45 18.36 -4.85
N SER A 94 -13.23 19.35 -4.45
CA SER A 94 -12.96 20.08 -3.21
C SER A 94 -13.10 19.15 -2.01
N GLY A 95 -12.17 19.23 -1.07
CA GLY A 95 -12.19 18.41 0.13
C GLY A 95 -11.07 18.77 1.10
N LYS A 96 -10.81 17.86 2.03
CA LYS A 96 -9.70 17.97 2.97
C LYS A 96 -8.97 16.63 3.15
N VAL A 97 -7.67 16.70 3.29
CA VAL A 97 -6.80 15.58 3.67
C VAL A 97 -6.31 15.83 5.09
N ILE A 98 -6.48 14.85 5.97
CA ILE A 98 -6.02 14.89 7.36
C ILE A 98 -4.84 13.94 7.47
N LEU A 99 -3.69 14.47 7.91
CA LEU A 99 -2.47 13.69 8.14
C LEU A 99 -2.43 13.12 9.56
N SER A 100 -1.54 12.14 9.79
CA SER A 100 -1.38 11.49 11.10
C SER A 100 -0.96 12.45 12.21
N ASN A 101 -0.20 13.49 11.88
CA ASN A 101 0.22 14.55 12.80
C ASN A 101 -0.86 15.61 13.09
N GLY A 102 -2.10 15.41 12.62
CA GLY A 102 -3.20 16.35 12.82
C GLY A 102 -3.27 17.49 11.81
N ARG A 103 -2.26 17.69 10.95
CA ARG A 103 -2.28 18.72 9.90
C ARG A 103 -3.43 18.45 8.92
N VAL A 104 -4.17 19.51 8.57
CA VAL A 104 -5.30 19.45 7.64
C VAL A 104 -4.97 20.25 6.38
N LEU A 105 -4.97 19.58 5.23
CA LEU A 105 -4.79 20.21 3.91
C LEU A 105 -6.16 20.37 3.26
N ARG A 106 -6.65 21.60 3.13
CA ARG A 106 -7.95 21.92 2.50
C ARG A 106 -7.70 22.42 1.08
N GLY A 107 -8.40 21.85 0.10
CA GLY A 107 -8.17 22.24 -1.29
C GLY A 107 -8.89 21.38 -2.32
N ARG A 108 -8.44 21.51 -3.57
CA ARG A 108 -8.85 20.65 -4.69
C ARG A 108 -8.00 19.38 -4.66
N ILE A 109 -8.66 18.24 -4.58
CA ILE A 109 -8.04 16.92 -4.51
C ILE A 109 -8.25 16.22 -5.85
N SER A 110 -7.18 15.67 -6.40
CA SER A 110 -7.20 14.89 -7.65
C SER A 110 -6.30 13.66 -7.55
N THR A 111 -6.49 12.73 -8.48
CA THR A 111 -5.58 11.60 -8.73
C THR A 111 -4.87 11.83 -10.07
N THR A 112 -4.03 10.88 -10.51
CA THR A 112 -3.56 10.89 -11.90
C THR A 112 -4.75 10.97 -12.85
N VAL A 113 -4.61 11.80 -13.90
CA VAL A 113 -5.66 12.05 -14.88
C VAL A 113 -6.18 10.72 -15.43
N ASP A 114 -7.51 10.57 -15.45
CA ASP A 114 -8.22 9.38 -15.94
C ASP A 114 -7.85 8.06 -15.26
N THR A 115 -7.19 8.12 -14.10
CA THR A 115 -6.77 6.93 -13.34
C THR A 115 -7.64 6.78 -12.07
N PRO A 116 -8.48 5.73 -12.00
CA PRO A 116 -9.25 5.44 -10.79
C PRO A 116 -8.35 4.88 -9.67
N PHE A 117 -8.87 4.85 -8.44
CA PHE A 117 -8.21 4.09 -7.37
C PHE A 117 -8.37 2.60 -7.65
N ARG A 118 -7.26 1.93 -7.94
CA ARG A 118 -7.20 0.48 -8.08
C ARG A 118 -6.96 -0.17 -6.72
N ILE A 119 -7.99 -0.76 -6.15
CA ILE A 119 -7.98 -1.33 -4.80
C ILE A 119 -7.91 -2.85 -4.89
N TRP A 120 -6.93 -3.45 -4.25
CA TRP A 120 -6.85 -4.89 -4.06
C TRP A 120 -7.68 -5.31 -2.85
N ILE A 121 -8.75 -6.09 -3.08
CA ILE A 121 -9.63 -6.61 -2.04
C ILE A 121 -9.18 -8.04 -1.72
N SER A 122 -8.62 -8.22 -0.52
CA SER A 122 -8.00 -9.50 -0.13
C SER A 122 -8.99 -10.65 0.01
N SER A 123 -10.24 -10.38 0.39
CA SER A 123 -11.27 -11.41 0.59
C SER A 123 -11.65 -12.12 -0.70
N ILE A 124 -11.79 -11.36 -1.79
CA ILE A 124 -12.17 -11.88 -3.12
C ILE A 124 -10.97 -12.05 -4.06
N LYS A 125 -9.76 -11.72 -3.61
CA LYS A 125 -8.50 -11.75 -4.38
C LYS A 125 -8.63 -11.09 -5.76
N ARG A 126 -9.30 -9.94 -5.82
CA ARG A 126 -9.53 -9.18 -7.06
C ARG A 126 -9.25 -7.70 -6.87
N TYR A 127 -8.89 -7.04 -7.98
CA TYR A 127 -8.81 -5.59 -8.05
C TYR A 127 -10.19 -5.01 -8.35
N ARG A 128 -10.50 -3.87 -7.73
CA ARG A 128 -11.68 -3.05 -8.04
C ARG A 128 -11.24 -1.61 -8.28
N ASP A 129 -11.70 -1.05 -9.38
CA ASP A 129 -11.40 0.33 -9.76
C ASP A 129 -12.52 1.26 -9.28
N ILE A 130 -12.14 2.32 -8.57
CA ILE A 130 -13.07 3.31 -8.01
C ILE A 130 -12.67 4.70 -8.49
N ALA A 131 -13.53 5.30 -9.31
CA ALA A 131 -13.36 6.69 -9.71
C ALA A 131 -13.44 7.63 -8.50
N LEU A 132 -12.58 8.66 -8.46
CA LEU A 132 -12.56 9.68 -7.41
C LEU A 132 -13.93 10.36 -7.20
N LEU A 133 -14.71 10.50 -8.27
CA LEU A 133 -16.07 11.06 -8.23
C LEU A 133 -17.03 10.23 -7.38
N ARG A 134 -16.81 8.92 -7.25
CA ARG A 134 -17.66 8.01 -6.46
C ARG A 134 -17.26 7.95 -4.98
N VAL A 135 -16.07 8.42 -4.63
CA VAL A 135 -15.56 8.36 -3.25
C VAL A 135 -16.15 9.50 -2.42
N ARG A 136 -16.73 9.22 -1.26
CA ARG A 136 -17.13 10.27 -0.30
C ARG A 136 -16.01 10.51 0.71
N ARG A 137 -15.46 9.42 1.22
CA ARG A 137 -14.46 9.41 2.29
C ARG A 137 -13.52 8.23 2.10
N MET A 138 -12.26 8.41 2.46
CA MET A 138 -11.28 7.34 2.57
C MET A 138 -10.65 7.42 3.95
N ASP A 139 -10.59 6.29 4.64
CA ASP A 139 -9.97 6.14 5.95
C ASP A 139 -8.80 5.16 5.86
N VAL A 140 -7.69 5.48 6.52
CA VAL A 140 -6.49 4.63 6.57
C VAL A 140 -6.40 3.95 7.94
N LYS A 141 -6.30 2.63 7.94
CA LYS A 141 -6.09 1.79 9.12
C LYS A 141 -4.69 1.17 9.08
N ILE A 142 -3.95 1.29 10.18
CA ILE A 142 -2.69 0.57 10.36
C ILE A 142 -3.02 -0.90 10.66
N LEU A 143 -2.52 -1.80 9.82
CA LEU A 143 -2.62 -3.25 10.02
C LEU A 143 -1.45 -3.79 10.85
N ALA A 144 -0.26 -3.27 10.62
CA ALA A 144 0.94 -3.67 11.34
C ALA A 144 1.90 -2.47 11.44
N GLN A 145 2.59 -2.41 12.57
CA GLN A 145 3.59 -1.40 12.89
C GLN A 145 4.75 -2.09 13.59
N ARG A 146 5.97 -1.91 13.09
CA ARG A 146 7.18 -2.51 13.68
C ARG A 146 8.40 -1.69 13.32
N GLU A 147 9.45 -1.82 14.13
CA GLU A 147 10.77 -1.34 13.78
C GLU A 147 11.57 -2.45 13.10
N ILE A 148 12.13 -2.15 11.94
CA ILE A 148 12.95 -3.09 11.17
C ILE A 148 14.41 -2.72 11.36
N ARG A 149 15.24 -3.68 11.79
CA ARG A 149 16.69 -3.51 11.85
C ARG A 149 17.25 -3.48 10.43
N GLN A 150 18.05 -2.46 10.13
CA GLN A 150 18.77 -2.39 8.86
C GLN A 150 19.92 -3.38 8.83
N TRP A 151 20.01 -4.11 7.72
CA TRP A 151 21.04 -5.10 7.48
C TRP A 151 21.60 -4.94 6.06
N ARG A 152 22.82 -5.42 5.88
CA ARG A 152 23.47 -5.60 4.59
C ARG A 152 24.05 -7.00 4.51
N TYR A 153 24.23 -7.53 3.30
CA TYR A 153 25.05 -8.72 3.13
C TYR A 153 26.52 -8.37 3.40
N GLN A 154 27.28 -9.30 3.99
CA GLN A 154 28.71 -9.10 4.26
C GLN A 154 29.49 -8.88 2.96
N GLN A 155 29.17 -9.66 1.93
CA GLN A 155 29.72 -9.60 0.58
C GLN A 155 28.61 -9.92 -0.42
N ASN A 156 28.73 -9.44 -1.67
CA ASN A 156 27.80 -9.81 -2.74
C ASN A 156 27.79 -11.34 -2.90
N GLY A 157 26.63 -11.97 -2.78
CA GLY A 157 26.47 -13.43 -2.85
C GLY A 157 26.70 -14.18 -1.53
N SER A 158 27.07 -13.50 -0.45
CA SER A 158 27.10 -14.10 0.90
C SER A 158 25.69 -14.12 1.50
N ASP A 159 25.34 -15.19 2.20
CA ASP A 159 24.09 -15.29 2.98
C ASP A 159 24.20 -14.65 4.37
N ILE A 160 25.39 -14.18 4.75
CA ILE A 160 25.63 -13.59 6.06
C ILE A 160 25.08 -12.16 6.09
N LYS A 161 24.10 -11.93 6.95
CA LYS A 161 23.49 -10.61 7.18
C LYS A 161 24.19 -9.89 8.34
N LEU A 162 24.84 -8.78 8.03
CA LEU A 162 25.41 -7.87 9.02
C LEU A 162 24.39 -6.79 9.39
N TYR A 163 23.97 -6.78 10.64
CA TYR A 163 23.08 -5.75 11.18
C TYR A 163 23.85 -4.49 11.51
N SER A 164 23.34 -3.34 11.08
CA SER A 164 23.98 -2.05 11.28
C SER A 164 23.74 -1.44 12.68
N GLY A 165 22.93 -2.09 13.52
CA GLY A 165 22.42 -1.54 14.78
C GLY A 165 21.32 -0.49 14.62
N LYS A 166 21.11 0.05 13.41
CA LYS A 166 20.10 1.07 13.14
C LYS A 166 18.72 0.46 12.88
N THR A 167 17.66 1.11 13.32
CA THR A 167 16.27 0.73 13.05
C THR A 167 15.58 1.74 12.15
N GLN A 168 14.55 1.28 11.44
CA GLN A 168 13.63 2.13 10.68
C GLN A 168 12.18 1.70 10.96
N PRO A 169 11.25 2.65 11.11
CA PRO A 169 9.85 2.34 11.34
C PRO A 169 9.22 1.82 10.04
N TRP A 170 8.38 0.80 10.16
CA TRP A 170 7.67 0.16 9.05
C TRP A 170 6.19 -0.01 9.38
N PHE A 171 5.35 0.41 8.45
CA PHE A 171 3.90 0.34 8.56
C PHE A 171 3.29 -0.43 7.40
N ARG A 172 2.21 -1.15 7.69
CA ARG A 172 1.32 -1.74 6.68
C ARG A 172 -0.06 -1.14 6.83
N PHE A 173 -0.66 -0.71 5.72
CA PHE A 173 -1.95 -0.02 5.72
C PHE A 173 -3.05 -0.83 5.03
N ALA A 174 -4.27 -0.63 5.51
CA ALA A 174 -5.52 -0.91 4.82
C ALA A 174 -6.30 0.38 4.63
N TYR A 175 -7.03 0.47 3.52
CA TYR A 175 -7.79 1.64 3.14
C TYR A 175 -9.25 1.25 3.03
N THR A 176 -10.12 2.01 3.71
CA THR A 176 -11.56 1.86 3.62
C THR A 176 -12.14 3.05 2.88
N PHE A 177 -12.65 2.79 1.68
CA PHE A 177 -13.34 3.76 0.85
C PHE A 177 -14.84 3.70 1.15
N THR A 178 -15.40 4.80 1.63
CA THR A 178 -16.85 4.99 1.71
C THR A 178 -17.30 5.72 0.45
N LEU A 179 -18.15 5.09 -0.35
CA LEU A 179 -18.71 5.66 -1.57
C LEU A 179 -19.84 6.65 -1.28
N LEU A 180 -20.29 7.37 -2.30
CA LEU A 180 -21.42 8.31 -2.19
C LEU A 180 -22.70 7.66 -1.65
N HIS A 181 -22.90 6.35 -1.90
CA HIS A 181 -24.05 5.57 -1.45
C HIS A 181 -23.90 4.99 -0.04
N GLY A 182 -22.78 5.23 0.63
CA GLY A 182 -22.46 4.60 1.91
C GLY A 182 -21.85 3.21 1.81
N GLU A 183 -21.82 2.58 0.63
CA GLU A 183 -21.06 1.34 0.39
C GLU A 183 -19.60 1.52 0.84
N LYS A 184 -19.09 0.54 1.60
CA LYS A 184 -17.72 0.53 2.09
C LYS A 184 -16.91 -0.55 1.40
N ILE A 185 -15.75 -0.18 0.90
CA ILE A 185 -14.82 -1.11 0.23
C ILE A 185 -13.48 -1.00 0.94
N THR A 186 -13.00 -2.12 1.48
CA THR A 186 -11.73 -2.18 2.21
C THR A 186 -10.70 -2.98 1.44
N GLY A 187 -9.50 -2.44 1.30
CA GLY A 187 -8.41 -3.11 0.61
C GLY A 187 -7.09 -2.38 0.70
N THR A 188 -6.13 -2.77 -0.14
CA THR A 188 -4.85 -2.05 -0.28
C THR A 188 -4.84 -1.25 -1.57
N VAL A 189 -4.29 -0.05 -1.56
CA VAL A 189 -4.19 0.82 -2.74
C VAL A 189 -2.75 1.34 -2.88
N VAL A 190 -2.35 1.58 -4.12
CA VAL A 190 -1.15 2.34 -4.47
C VAL A 190 -1.56 3.40 -5.47
N ALA A 191 -1.55 4.66 -5.05
CA ALA A 191 -1.98 5.76 -5.92
C ALA A 191 -1.42 7.10 -5.43
N PRO A 192 -0.94 7.97 -6.32
CA PRO A 192 -0.68 9.36 -5.96
C PRO A 192 -1.99 10.13 -5.80
N VAL A 193 -2.01 11.03 -4.82
CA VAL A 193 -3.08 11.98 -4.54
C VAL A 193 -2.47 13.37 -4.54
N PHE A 194 -3.00 14.23 -5.40
CA PHE A 194 -2.59 15.61 -5.51
C PHE A 194 -3.56 16.49 -4.73
N VAL A 195 -3.04 17.42 -3.94
CA VAL A 195 -3.83 18.40 -3.19
C VAL A 195 -3.36 19.79 -3.54
N GLN A 196 -4.20 20.54 -4.24
CA GLN A 196 -3.98 21.93 -4.56
C GLN A 196 -4.70 22.82 -3.54
N THR A 197 -3.92 23.49 -2.71
CA THR A 197 -4.38 24.53 -1.77
C THR A 197 -4.28 25.92 -2.44
N SER A 198 -4.60 27.01 -1.73
CA SER A 198 -4.45 28.37 -2.26
C SER A 198 -3.00 28.72 -2.59
N HIS A 199 -2.02 28.23 -1.82
CA HIS A 199 -0.61 28.63 -1.92
C HIS A 199 0.33 27.50 -2.34
N HIS A 200 -0.07 26.24 -2.15
CA HIS A 200 0.82 25.09 -2.32
C HIS A 200 0.15 23.93 -3.02
N HIS A 201 0.97 23.18 -3.77
CA HIS A 201 0.60 21.91 -4.38
C HIS A 201 1.32 20.79 -3.62
N TYR A 202 0.56 19.85 -3.07
CA TYR A 202 1.09 18.68 -2.37
C TYR A 202 0.90 17.42 -3.21
N ASN A 203 1.94 16.57 -3.25
CA ASN A 203 1.87 15.22 -3.82
C ASN A 203 2.00 14.21 -2.69
N LEU A 204 0.94 13.44 -2.45
CA LEU A 204 0.86 12.47 -1.37
C LEU A 204 0.71 11.07 -1.99
N LEU A 205 1.59 10.13 -1.67
CA LEU A 205 1.44 8.74 -2.10
C LEU A 205 0.66 7.93 -1.08
N LEU A 206 -0.39 7.27 -1.56
CA LEU A 206 -1.00 6.14 -0.88
C LEU A 206 -0.17 4.90 -1.22
N SER A 207 0.31 4.19 -0.20
CA SER A 207 1.13 2.99 -0.37
C SER A 207 0.61 1.83 0.47
N LYS A 208 0.92 0.59 0.07
CA LYS A 208 0.61 -0.60 0.88
C LYS A 208 1.46 -0.63 2.16
N HIS A 209 2.72 -0.21 2.02
CA HIS A 209 3.70 -0.15 3.08
C HIS A 209 4.37 1.24 3.10
N LEU A 210 4.75 1.70 4.28
CA LEU A 210 5.54 2.91 4.45
C LEU A 210 6.73 2.61 5.34
N GLU A 211 7.89 3.05 4.87
CA GLU A 211 9.16 3.02 5.59
C GLU A 211 9.51 4.45 5.97
N GLY A 212 9.73 4.70 7.27
CA GLY A 212 10.30 5.98 7.70
C GLY A 212 11.81 5.99 7.53
N LYS A 213 12.42 7.10 7.95
CA LYS A 213 13.87 7.27 7.89
C LYS A 213 14.55 6.44 8.97
N ILE A 214 15.83 6.16 8.75
CA ILE A 214 16.67 5.48 9.73
C ILE A 214 16.79 6.37 10.97
N GLY A 215 16.48 5.82 12.14
CA GLY A 215 16.48 6.56 13.41
C GLY A 215 15.27 7.47 13.64
N GLU A 216 14.32 7.56 12.69
CA GLU A 216 13.07 8.29 12.89
C GLU A 216 12.17 7.47 13.83
N PRO A 217 11.68 8.04 14.94
CA PRO A 217 10.78 7.32 15.81
C PRO A 217 9.44 7.07 15.10
N VAL A 218 8.81 5.96 15.47
CA VAL A 218 7.54 5.53 14.85
C VAL A 218 6.45 6.61 14.94
N ALA A 219 6.44 7.42 16.00
CA ALA A 219 5.48 8.50 16.22
C ALA A 219 5.65 9.70 15.26
N GLU A 220 6.84 9.90 14.70
CA GLU A 220 7.12 11.05 13.81
C GLU A 220 6.76 10.79 12.35
N VAL A 221 6.54 9.53 11.96
CA VAL A 221 6.24 9.18 10.57
C VAL A 221 4.86 9.71 10.17
N VAL A 222 4.87 10.66 9.24
CA VAL A 222 3.65 11.32 8.74
C VAL A 222 3.05 10.55 7.58
N TYR A 223 1.79 10.18 7.69
CA TYR A 223 1.01 9.51 6.63
C TYR A 223 -0.39 10.12 6.48
N VAL A 224 -1.08 9.79 5.40
CA VAL A 224 -2.48 10.22 5.18
C VAL A 224 -3.41 9.41 6.09
N LYS A 225 -4.14 10.08 6.99
CA LYS A 225 -5.08 9.43 7.90
C LYS A 225 -6.50 9.37 7.33
N HIS A 226 -6.97 10.50 6.77
CA HIS A 226 -8.29 10.61 6.16
C HIS A 226 -8.25 11.46 4.90
N ILE A 227 -9.07 11.10 3.90
CA ILE A 227 -9.44 11.98 2.79
C ILE A 227 -10.96 12.13 2.82
N ILE A 228 -11.43 13.37 2.90
CA ILE A 228 -12.86 13.70 2.97
C ILE A 228 -13.19 14.61 1.81
N LEU A 229 -14.05 14.15 0.90
CA LEU A 229 -14.41 14.89 -0.31
C LEU A 229 -15.79 15.53 -0.12
N LYS A 230 -15.92 16.81 -0.49
CA LYS A 230 -17.19 17.53 -0.46
C LYS A 230 -18.12 16.93 -1.51
N VAL A 231 -19.36 16.65 -1.11
CA VAL A 231 -20.42 16.21 -2.01
C VAL A 231 -21.13 17.47 -2.50
N THR A 232 -20.98 17.80 -3.78
CA THR A 232 -21.66 18.93 -4.41
C THR A 232 -22.97 18.45 -5.03
N PRO A 233 -24.05 19.24 -5.03
CA PRO A 233 -25.31 18.88 -5.70
C PRO A 233 -25.11 18.47 -7.16
N ALA A 234 -24.17 19.10 -7.88
CA ALA A 234 -23.81 18.72 -9.25
C ALA A 234 -23.34 17.25 -9.38
N ILE A 235 -22.63 16.72 -8.38
CA ILE A 235 -22.18 15.31 -8.35
C ILE A 235 -23.38 14.39 -8.13
N LEU A 236 -24.32 14.80 -7.27
CA LEU A 236 -25.56 14.05 -7.05
C LEU A 236 -26.47 14.08 -8.28
N ALA A 237 -26.52 15.20 -9.00
CA ALA A 237 -27.30 15.36 -10.23
C ALA A 237 -26.71 14.57 -11.41
N ALA A 238 -25.37 14.59 -11.57
CA ALA A 238 -24.69 13.80 -12.60
C ALA A 238 -24.98 12.30 -12.46
N ARG A 239 -25.14 11.81 -11.24
CA ARG A 239 -25.58 10.43 -10.97
C ARG A 239 -26.98 10.15 -11.50
N LYS A 240 -27.96 11.04 -11.26
CA LYS A 240 -29.34 10.84 -11.71
C LYS A 240 -29.41 10.65 -13.23
N LYS A 241 -28.58 11.39 -13.99
CA LYS A 241 -28.46 11.22 -15.44
C LYS A 241 -27.86 9.86 -15.85
N MET A 242 -26.89 9.34 -15.11
CA MET A 242 -26.27 8.04 -15.41
C MET A 242 -27.19 6.85 -15.15
N THR A 243 -28.08 6.92 -14.15
CA THR A 243 -29.02 5.82 -13.86
C THR A 243 -30.04 5.62 -14.98
N HIS A 244 -30.39 6.67 -15.73
CA HIS A 244 -31.33 6.58 -16.87
C HIS A 244 -30.69 6.15 -18.21
N GLN A 245 -29.36 6.00 -18.27
CA GLN A 245 -28.64 5.65 -19.51
C GLN A 245 -28.19 4.20 -19.60
N LEU A 246 -28.51 3.36 -18.61
CA LEU A 246 -28.41 1.93 -18.82
C LEU A 246 -29.61 1.52 -19.68
N PRO A 247 -29.42 1.14 -20.96
CA PRO A 247 -30.51 0.52 -21.70
C PRO A 247 -30.96 -0.67 -20.85
N LEU A 248 -32.27 -0.80 -20.66
CA LEU A 248 -32.87 -2.06 -20.27
C LEU A 248 -32.49 -3.05 -21.38
N VAL A 249 -31.31 -3.67 -21.25
CA VAL A 249 -30.95 -4.85 -22.02
C VAL A 249 -31.91 -5.90 -21.50
N ALA A 250 -33.08 -5.97 -22.16
CA ALA A 250 -34.04 -7.02 -21.98
C ALA A 250 -33.27 -8.32 -22.20
N TRP A 251 -33.08 -9.08 -21.13
CA TRP A 251 -32.55 -10.44 -21.19
C TRP A 251 -33.57 -11.25 -21.98
N ARG A 252 -33.43 -11.24 -23.31
CA ARG A 252 -34.23 -12.06 -24.20
C ARG A 252 -33.77 -13.49 -23.97
N THR A 253 -34.54 -14.21 -23.16
CA THR A 253 -34.40 -15.65 -22.93
C THR A 253 -34.34 -16.36 -24.28
N LEU A 254 -33.16 -16.86 -24.63
CA LEU A 254 -33.02 -17.91 -25.63
C LEU A 254 -33.51 -19.21 -24.97
N ARG A 255 -34.66 -19.69 -25.44
CA ARG A 255 -35.15 -21.06 -25.18
C ARG A 255 -34.45 -22.02 -26.13
#